data_AF-A0A1B7L514-F1
#
_entry.id   AF-A0A1B7L514-F1
#
_cell.length_a   1.000
_cell.length_b   1.000
_cell.length_c   1.000
_cell.angle_alpha   90.00
_cell.angle_beta   90.00
_cell.angle_gamma   90.00
#
_symmetry.space_group_name_H-M   'P 1'
#
loop_
_entity.id
_entity.type
_entity.pdbx_description
1 polymer ?
#
loop_
_entity_poly.entity_id
_entity_poly.type
_entity_poly.pdbx_seq_one_letter_code
_entity_poly.pdbx_strand_id
1 'polypeptide(L)'
;MKRISPERKAATLAKLLPPYNMTVTAVAQMEGISEATLYNWRNQAKAEGKPVPGNSKNSEQWSTEARFAAIVETATLSEAEIAEYCRKKGLYPEQLIQWKQGFIQTEAPADKAALKQSQKENKALKKELVRKDKALAEAAAILVLRKKLTDYYGETDGED
;
A
#
# COMPACT_ATOMS: atom_id res chain seq x y z
N MET A 1 -7.97 -0.84 -35.74
CA MET A 1 -6.90 -0.13 -35.00
C MET A 1 -5.91 0.44 -36.00
N LYS A 2 -5.56 1.73 -35.92
CA LYS A 2 -4.46 2.28 -36.72
C LYS A 2 -3.17 1.56 -36.33
N ARG A 3 -2.53 0.89 -37.29
CA ARG A 3 -1.31 0.11 -37.05
C ARG A 3 -0.19 1.11 -36.77
N ILE A 4 0.31 1.12 -35.54
CA ILE A 4 1.40 2.03 -35.15
C ILE A 4 2.71 1.42 -35.66
N SER A 5 3.49 2.21 -36.40
CA SER A 5 4.78 1.77 -36.92
C SER A 5 5.78 1.51 -35.78
N PRO A 6 6.72 0.58 -35.95
CA PRO A 6 7.76 0.32 -34.95
C PRO A 6 8.62 1.56 -34.68
N GLU A 7 8.88 2.38 -35.69
CA GLU A 7 9.60 3.66 -35.56
C GLU A 7 8.85 4.64 -34.66
N ARG A 8 7.54 4.78 -34.86
CA ARG A 8 6.71 5.66 -34.03
C ARG A 8 6.67 5.16 -32.59
N LYS A 9 6.50 3.84 -32.37
CA LYS A 9 6.56 3.22 -31.03
C LYS A 9 7.90 3.54 -30.34
N ALA A 10 9.02 3.40 -31.04
CA ALA A 10 10.35 3.69 -30.50
C ALA A 10 10.52 5.17 -30.13
N ALA A 11 10.13 6.09 -31.03
CA ALA A 11 10.19 7.53 -30.78
C ALA A 11 9.32 7.94 -29.59
N THR A 12 8.12 7.36 -29.45
CA THR A 12 7.24 7.62 -28.31
C THR A 12 7.84 7.12 -26.99
N LEU A 13 8.43 5.92 -26.97
CA LEU A 13 9.11 5.39 -25.78
C LEU A 13 10.37 6.19 -25.43
N ALA A 14 11.08 6.73 -26.43
CA ALA A 14 12.26 7.58 -26.20
C ALA A 14 11.93 8.87 -25.44
N LYS A 15 10.73 9.43 -25.60
CA LYS A 15 10.29 10.62 -24.83
C LYS A 15 10.13 10.35 -23.33
N LEU A 16 9.92 9.09 -22.95
CA LEU A 16 9.84 8.70 -21.55
C LEU A 16 11.27 8.63 -20.93
N LEU A 17 12.31 8.45 -21.74
CA LEU A 17 13.70 8.32 -21.30
C LEU A 17 14.41 9.68 -21.20
N PRO A 18 15.58 9.76 -20.52
CA PRO A 18 16.46 10.90 -20.63
C PRO A 18 16.78 11.23 -22.10
N PRO A 19 16.83 12.53 -22.50
CA PRO A 19 16.81 13.71 -21.65
C PRO A 19 15.41 14.20 -21.22
N TYR A 20 14.34 13.71 -21.85
CA TYR A 20 13.01 14.29 -21.70
C TYR A 20 12.28 13.83 -20.43
N ASN A 21 12.47 12.59 -20.00
CA ASN A 21 11.88 12.02 -18.77
C ASN A 21 10.37 12.28 -18.61
N MET A 22 9.62 12.28 -19.70
CA MET A 22 8.19 12.62 -19.67
C MET A 22 7.36 11.55 -18.98
N THR A 23 6.26 11.96 -18.35
CA THR A 23 5.29 11.01 -17.78
C THR A 23 4.50 10.31 -18.88
N VAL A 24 4.01 9.09 -18.59
CA VAL A 24 3.15 8.33 -19.52
C VAL A 24 1.89 9.13 -19.89
N THR A 25 1.33 9.87 -18.92
CA THR A 25 0.16 10.74 -19.12
C THR A 25 0.44 11.88 -20.10
N ALA A 26 1.57 12.58 -19.96
CA ALA A 26 1.95 13.67 -20.86
C ALA A 26 2.23 13.17 -22.28
N VAL A 27 2.90 12.02 -22.42
CA VAL A 27 3.16 11.40 -23.73
C VAL A 27 1.88 10.88 -24.37
N ALA A 28 0.94 10.32 -23.60
CA ALA A 28 -0.37 9.88 -24.08
C ALA A 28 -1.15 11.02 -24.73
N GLN A 29 -1.21 12.16 -24.05
CA GLN A 29 -1.88 13.36 -24.54
C GLN A 29 -1.20 13.94 -25.79
N MET A 30 0.14 14.02 -25.78
CA MET A 30 0.92 14.60 -26.88
C MET A 30 0.84 13.77 -28.16
N GLU A 31 0.91 12.44 -28.04
CA GLU A 31 0.94 11.52 -29.18
C GLU A 31 -0.45 11.03 -29.61
N GLY A 32 -1.49 11.34 -28.84
CA GLY A 32 -2.84 10.84 -29.04
C GLY A 32 -2.92 9.32 -28.89
N ILE A 33 -2.14 8.74 -27.99
CA ILE A 33 -2.08 7.29 -27.71
C ILE A 33 -2.67 7.06 -26.32
N SER A 34 -3.47 6.00 -26.16
CA SER A 34 -4.01 5.67 -24.83
C SER A 34 -2.90 5.29 -23.85
N GLU A 35 -3.04 5.72 -22.60
CA GLU A 35 -2.09 5.40 -21.52
C GLU A 35 -1.89 3.88 -21.38
N ALA A 36 -2.97 3.10 -21.50
CA ALA A 36 -2.93 1.64 -21.45
C ALA A 36 -1.99 1.04 -22.51
N THR A 37 -1.98 1.61 -23.72
CA THR A 37 -1.09 1.16 -24.80
C THR A 37 0.37 1.47 -24.49
N LEU A 38 0.64 2.66 -23.95
CA LEU A 38 1.99 3.06 -23.54
C LEU A 38 2.52 2.20 -22.39
N TYR A 39 1.67 1.88 -21.41
CA TYR A 39 2.03 0.95 -20.33
C TYR A 39 2.37 -0.45 -20.86
N ASN A 40 1.57 -0.97 -21.80
CA ASN A 40 1.84 -2.27 -22.43
C ASN A 40 3.16 -2.27 -23.19
N TRP A 41 3.45 -1.23 -23.97
CA TRP A 41 4.70 -1.12 -24.72
C TRP A 41 5.92 -0.98 -23.80
N ARG A 42 5.79 -0.22 -22.72
CA ARG A 42 6.84 -0.09 -21.71
C ARG A 42 7.13 -1.44 -21.03
N ASN A 43 6.08 -2.17 -20.64
CA ASN A 43 6.23 -3.48 -20.00
C ASN A 43 6.85 -4.50 -20.95
N GLN A 44 6.49 -4.48 -22.22
CA GLN A 44 7.09 -5.33 -23.25
C GLN A 44 8.56 -4.99 -23.49
N ALA A 45 8.91 -3.71 -23.59
CA ALA A 45 10.30 -3.29 -23.72
C ALA A 45 11.13 -3.65 -22.46
N LYS A 46 10.53 -3.61 -21.26
CA LYS A 46 11.14 -4.11 -20.02
C LYS A 46 11.44 -5.62 -20.09
N ALA A 47 10.49 -6.42 -20.59
CA ALA A 47 10.65 -7.86 -20.75
C ALA A 47 11.74 -8.22 -21.79
N GLU A 48 11.91 -7.37 -22.81
CA GLU A 48 12.96 -7.48 -23.83
C GLU A 48 14.34 -6.98 -23.33
N GLY A 49 14.45 -6.57 -22.06
CA GLY A 49 15.71 -6.06 -21.48
C GLY A 49 16.12 -4.67 -21.97
N LYS A 50 15.23 -3.94 -22.66
CA LYS A 50 15.50 -2.58 -23.12
C LYS A 50 15.37 -1.59 -21.95
N PRO A 51 16.24 -0.59 -21.85
CA PRO A 51 16.14 0.44 -20.84
C PRO A 51 14.81 1.18 -21.03
N VAL A 52 13.92 1.04 -20.05
CA VAL A 52 12.66 1.77 -19.99
C VAL A 52 12.56 2.52 -18.67
N PRO A 53 11.93 3.69 -18.65
CA PRO A 53 11.67 4.42 -17.42
C PRO A 53 10.79 3.56 -16.52
N GLY A 54 11.34 3.16 -15.38
CA GLY A 54 10.59 2.50 -14.33
C GLY A 54 9.53 3.45 -13.82
N ASN A 55 8.31 2.94 -13.64
CA ASN A 55 7.29 3.64 -12.87
C ASN A 55 7.92 4.12 -11.57
N SER A 56 7.86 5.41 -11.29
CA SER A 56 8.42 6.09 -10.13
C SER A 56 7.76 5.76 -8.80
N LYS A 57 7.16 4.57 -8.70
CA LYS A 57 6.85 3.91 -7.43
C LYS A 57 8.03 3.08 -6.90
N ASN A 58 9.25 3.31 -7.39
CA ASN A 58 10.45 2.70 -6.82
C ASN A 58 10.73 3.20 -5.40
N SER A 59 10.17 4.33 -4.94
CA SER A 59 10.35 4.78 -3.55
C SER A 59 9.99 3.69 -2.52
N GLU A 60 8.91 2.93 -2.77
CA GLU A 60 8.48 1.84 -1.88
C GLU A 60 9.42 0.63 -1.87
N GLN A 61 10.21 0.42 -2.93
CA GLN A 61 11.17 -0.68 -3.02
C GLN A 61 12.48 -0.41 -2.29
N TRP A 62 12.77 0.85 -1.93
CA TRP A 62 13.94 1.19 -1.16
C TRP A 62 13.71 0.84 0.31
N SER A 63 14.61 0.05 0.88
CA SER A 63 14.59 -0.26 2.31
C SER A 63 14.79 1.01 3.15
N THR A 64 14.39 0.97 4.41
CA THR A 64 14.58 2.09 5.36
C THR A 64 16.03 2.53 5.46
N GLU A 65 16.97 1.57 5.43
CA GLU A 65 18.41 1.81 5.47
C GLU A 65 18.89 2.50 4.18
N ALA A 66 18.40 2.05 3.02
CA ALA A 66 18.76 2.64 1.73
C ALA A 66 18.23 4.06 1.58
N ARG A 67 17.01 4.34 2.07
CA ARG A 67 16.44 5.70 2.12
C ARG A 67 17.26 6.61 3.02
N PHE A 68 17.65 6.12 4.21
CA PHE A 68 18.48 6.87 5.13
C PHE A 68 19.87 7.16 4.54
N ALA A 69 20.53 6.18 3.93
CA ALA A 69 21.81 6.37 3.26
C ALA A 69 21.73 7.45 2.17
N ALA A 70 20.69 7.43 1.35
CA ALA A 70 20.47 8.45 0.32
C ALA A 70 20.28 9.86 0.91
N ILE A 71 19.58 10.00 2.05
CA ILE A 71 19.44 11.28 2.76
C ILE A 71 20.79 11.77 3.28
N VAL A 72 21.63 10.88 3.82
CA VAL A 72 22.95 11.22 4.35
C VAL A 72 23.91 11.62 3.22
N GLU A 73 23.94 10.84 2.13
CA GLU A 73 24.77 11.12 0.94
C GLU A 73 24.41 12.47 0.30
N THR A 74 23.14 12.86 0.33
CA THR A 74 22.66 14.11 -0.26
C THR A 74 22.71 15.30 0.70
N ALA A 75 23.11 15.11 1.96
CA ALA A 75 23.02 16.15 2.99
C ALA A 75 23.95 17.35 2.75
N THR A 76 25.10 17.15 2.10
CA THR A 76 26.08 18.20 1.80
C THR A 76 26.02 18.69 0.35
N LEU A 77 25.13 18.11 -0.46
CA LEU A 77 25.03 18.41 -1.88
C LEU A 77 24.19 19.67 -2.12
N SER A 78 24.55 20.43 -3.14
CA SER A 78 23.73 21.51 -3.69
C SER A 78 22.48 20.98 -4.39
N GLU A 79 21.49 21.83 -4.63
CA GLU A 79 20.24 21.44 -5.30
C GLU A 79 20.47 20.84 -6.69
N ALA A 80 21.47 21.35 -7.44
CA ALA A 80 21.84 20.81 -8.74
C ALA A 80 22.42 19.39 -8.63
N GLU A 81 23.30 19.16 -7.65
CA GLU A 81 23.90 17.85 -7.39
C GLU A 81 22.87 16.84 -6.88
N ILE A 82 21.90 17.29 -6.07
CA ILE A 82 20.76 16.47 -5.64
C ILE A 82 19.93 16.05 -6.85
N ALA A 83 19.65 16.95 -7.79
CA ALA A 83 18.91 16.63 -9.00
C ALA A 83 19.67 15.61 -9.88
N GLU A 84 20.98 15.72 -9.99
CA GLU A 84 21.81 14.73 -10.68
C GLU A 84 21.84 13.37 -9.97
N TYR A 85 22.01 13.37 -8.65
CA TYR A 85 21.95 12.17 -7.82
C TYR A 85 20.61 11.43 -8.01
N CYS A 86 19.51 12.19 -7.93
CA CYS A 86 18.15 11.70 -8.13
C CYS A 86 17.98 11.06 -9.51
N ARG A 87 18.44 11.73 -10.58
CA ARG A 87 18.40 11.18 -11.95
C ARG A 87 19.19 9.87 -12.07
N LYS A 88 20.38 9.79 -11.47
CA LYS A 88 21.22 8.57 -11.49
C LYS A 88 20.58 7.41 -10.74
N LYS A 89 19.90 7.69 -9.62
CA LYS A 89 19.29 6.67 -8.75
C LYS A 89 17.83 6.37 -9.09
N GLY A 90 17.23 7.08 -10.05
CA GLY A 90 15.82 6.94 -10.41
C GLY A 90 14.88 7.44 -9.31
N LEU A 91 15.30 8.48 -8.58
CA LEU A 91 14.56 9.16 -7.52
C LEU A 91 14.14 10.56 -7.97
N TYR A 92 13.20 11.14 -7.25
CA TYR A 92 12.85 12.56 -7.35
C TYR A 92 13.31 13.32 -6.10
N PRO A 93 13.75 14.59 -6.22
CA PRO A 93 14.12 15.41 -5.06
C PRO A 93 13.02 15.48 -3.99
N GLU A 94 11.75 15.52 -4.41
CA GLU A 94 10.59 15.54 -3.52
C GLU A 94 10.52 14.28 -2.64
N GLN A 95 10.98 13.13 -3.14
CA GLN A 95 10.99 11.88 -2.38
C GLN A 95 12.03 11.92 -1.25
N LEU A 96 13.20 12.51 -1.48
CA LEU A 96 14.21 12.71 -0.43
C LEU A 96 13.69 13.63 0.66
N ILE A 97 12.98 14.70 0.28
CA ILE A 97 12.35 15.64 1.22
C ILE A 97 11.28 14.91 2.05
N GLN A 98 10.40 14.15 1.42
CA GLN A 98 9.37 13.37 2.09
C GLN A 98 9.96 12.34 3.06
N TRP A 99 11.00 11.62 2.65
CA TRP A 99 11.67 10.66 3.54
C TRP A 99 12.31 11.37 4.73
N LYS A 100 13.04 12.47 4.49
CA LYS A 100 13.63 13.29 5.55
C LYS A 100 12.57 13.77 6.55
N GLN A 101 11.43 14.25 6.05
CA GLN A 101 10.30 14.64 6.90
C GLN A 101 9.76 13.45 7.70
N GLY A 102 9.56 12.29 7.07
CA GLY A 102 9.11 11.08 7.77
C GLY A 102 10.06 10.61 8.87
N PHE A 103 11.38 10.74 8.68
CA PHE A 103 12.38 10.45 9.72
C PHE A 103 12.35 11.46 10.87
N ILE A 104 12.11 12.74 10.59
CA ILE A 104 12.04 13.80 11.62
C ILE A 104 10.71 13.75 12.38
N GLN A 105 9.61 13.46 11.66
CA GLN A 105 8.25 13.44 12.17
C GLN A 105 7.84 12.08 12.77
N THR A 106 8.80 11.23 13.17
CA THR A 106 8.45 10.04 13.98
C THR A 106 7.59 10.48 15.15
N GLU A 107 6.34 10.01 15.16
CA GLU A 107 5.32 10.42 16.13
C GLU A 107 5.92 10.36 17.54
N ALA A 108 5.82 11.50 18.23
CA ALA A 108 6.27 11.64 19.60
C ALA A 108 5.66 10.52 20.49
N PRO A 109 6.32 10.10 21.58
CA PRO A 109 5.91 8.97 22.42
C PRO A 109 4.52 9.05 23.08
N ALA A 110 3.70 10.08 22.77
CA ALA A 110 2.31 10.22 23.19
C ALA A 110 1.45 8.99 22.82
N ASP A 111 1.73 8.32 21.70
CA ASP A 111 0.95 7.16 21.27
C ASP A 111 1.29 5.87 22.01
N LYS A 112 2.42 5.76 22.71
CA LYS A 112 2.72 4.54 23.48
C LYS A 112 1.80 4.36 24.68
N ALA A 113 1.42 5.45 25.34
CA ALA A 113 0.51 5.39 26.48
C ALA A 113 -0.93 5.08 26.03
N ALA A 114 -1.40 5.78 24.98
CA ALA A 114 -2.69 5.52 24.37
C ALA A 114 -2.80 4.09 23.79
N LEU A 115 -1.75 3.62 23.11
CA LEU A 115 -1.69 2.25 22.59
C LEU A 115 -1.72 1.20 23.70
N LYS A 116 -0.97 1.40 24.79
CA LYS A 116 -1.01 0.49 25.94
C LYS A 116 -2.38 0.48 26.61
N GLN A 117 -3.04 1.63 26.71
CA GLN A 117 -4.39 1.71 27.27
C GLN A 117 -5.39 0.99 26.38
N SER A 118 -5.38 1.26 25.08
CA SER A 118 -6.21 0.57 24.08
C SER A 118 -5.99 -0.95 24.08
N GLN A 119 -4.75 -1.42 24.20
CA GLN A 119 -4.44 -2.85 24.31
C GLN A 119 -5.01 -3.49 25.58
N LYS A 120 -4.94 -2.79 26.72
CA LYS A 120 -5.54 -3.28 27.98
C LYS A 120 -7.05 -3.38 27.88
N GLU A 121 -7.70 -2.36 27.33
CA GLU A 121 -9.15 -2.33 27.11
C GLU A 121 -9.57 -3.45 26.16
N ASN A 122 -8.87 -3.63 25.04
CA ASN A 122 -9.17 -4.70 24.09
C ASN A 122 -9.05 -6.09 24.74
N LYS A 123 -8.04 -6.30 25.59
CA LYS A 123 -7.86 -7.56 26.33
C LYS A 123 -8.96 -7.79 27.37
N ALA A 124 -9.40 -6.74 28.05
CA ALA A 124 -10.51 -6.81 29.00
C ALA A 124 -11.83 -7.16 28.29
N LEU A 125 -12.15 -6.43 27.21
CA LEU A 125 -13.34 -6.67 26.39
C LEU A 125 -13.37 -8.08 25.82
N LYS A 126 -12.24 -8.60 25.31
CA LYS A 126 -12.16 -9.99 24.82
C LYS A 126 -12.46 -11.03 25.90
N LYS A 127 -11.97 -10.82 27.13
CA LYS A 127 -12.27 -11.73 28.25
C LYS A 127 -13.75 -11.67 28.63
N GLU A 128 -14.32 -10.48 28.64
CA GLU A 128 -15.74 -10.31 28.94
C GLU A 128 -16.63 -10.95 27.86
N LEU A 129 -16.25 -10.80 26.58
CA LEU A 129 -16.92 -11.43 25.46
C LEU A 129 -16.91 -12.96 25.59
N VAL A 130 -15.75 -13.57 25.86
CA VAL A 130 -15.67 -15.03 26.10
C VAL A 130 -16.53 -15.49 27.29
N ARG A 131 -16.56 -14.71 28.38
CA ARG A 131 -17.39 -15.04 29.55
C ARG A 131 -18.88 -14.97 29.21
N LYS A 132 -19.30 -13.95 28.46
CA LYS A 132 -20.69 -13.78 28.02
C LYS A 132 -21.10 -14.87 27.04
N ASP A 133 -20.24 -15.22 26.08
CA ASP A 133 -20.50 -16.31 25.14
C ASP A 133 -20.64 -17.66 25.85
N LYS A 134 -19.80 -17.93 26.87
CA LYS A 134 -19.93 -19.15 27.69
C LYS A 134 -21.26 -19.18 28.46
N ALA A 135 -21.63 -18.09 29.12
CA ALA A 135 -22.89 -18.00 29.84
C ALA A 135 -24.11 -18.14 28.89
N LEU A 136 -24.01 -17.57 27.69
CA LEU A 136 -25.03 -17.72 26.65
C LEU A 136 -25.13 -19.17 26.18
N ALA A 137 -24.01 -19.85 25.95
CA ALA A 137 -23.98 -21.26 25.59
C ALA A 137 -24.58 -22.17 26.68
N GLU A 138 -24.27 -21.89 27.95
CA GLU A 138 -24.85 -22.61 29.09
C GLU A 138 -26.38 -22.40 29.17
N ALA A 139 -26.85 -21.16 29.00
CA ALA A 139 -28.28 -20.85 28.95
C ALA A 139 -28.98 -21.57 27.77
N ALA A 140 -28.37 -21.56 26.58
CA ALA A 140 -28.88 -22.28 25.41
C ALA A 140 -28.95 -23.80 25.67
N ALA A 141 -27.93 -24.38 26.33
CA ALA A 141 -27.94 -25.80 26.69
C ALA A 141 -29.09 -26.14 27.66
N ILE A 142 -29.34 -25.29 28.67
CA ILE A 142 -30.47 -25.46 29.60
C ILE A 142 -31.81 -25.41 28.84
N LEU A 143 -31.99 -24.46 27.93
CA LEU A 143 -33.21 -24.35 27.13
C LEU A 143 -33.43 -25.61 26.26
N VAL A 144 -32.36 -26.12 25.63
CA VAL A 144 -32.43 -27.35 24.83
C VAL A 144 -32.77 -28.57 25.71
N LEU A 145 -32.18 -28.68 26.89
CA LEU A 145 -32.47 -29.77 27.82
C LEU A 145 -33.91 -29.72 28.33
N ARG A 146 -34.40 -28.52 28.69
CA ARG A 146 -35.81 -28.31 29.08
C ARG A 146 -36.75 -28.76 27.98
N LYS A 147 -36.54 -28.29 26.75
CA LYS A 147 -37.35 -28.71 25.59
C LYS A 147 -37.36 -30.23 25.41
N LYS A 148 -36.20 -30.89 25.47
CA LYS A 148 -36.12 -32.36 25.35
C LYS A 148 -36.85 -33.10 26.46
N LEU A 149 -36.83 -32.55 27.67
CA LEU A 149 -37.53 -33.12 28.83
C LEU A 149 -39.05 -33.01 28.63
N THR A 150 -39.53 -31.82 28.27
CA THR A 150 -40.91 -31.52 27.88
C THR A 150 -41.39 -32.47 26.78
N ASP A 151 -40.61 -32.63 25.71
CA ASP A 151 -40.90 -33.56 24.60
C ASP A 151 -40.98 -35.03 25.07
N TYR A 152 -40.12 -35.45 26.02
CA TYR A 152 -40.10 -36.83 26.53
C TYR A 152 -41.30 -37.15 27.44
N TYR A 153 -41.71 -36.21 28.29
CA TYR A 153 -42.84 -36.39 29.19
C TYR A 153 -44.20 -36.07 28.55
N GLY A 154 -44.21 -35.56 27.31
CA GLY A 154 -45.45 -35.22 26.61
C GLY A 154 -46.22 -34.07 27.24
N GLU A 155 -45.60 -33.31 28.14
CA GLU A 155 -46.15 -32.07 28.67
C GLU A 155 -45.97 -31.00 27.60
N THR A 156 -46.79 -31.00 26.55
CA THR A 156 -46.92 -29.77 25.75
C THR A 156 -47.37 -28.68 26.70
N ASP A 157 -46.54 -27.64 26.88
CA ASP A 157 -46.91 -26.43 27.61
C ASP A 157 -48.34 -26.07 27.20
N GLY A 158 -49.27 -26.19 28.14
CA GLY A 158 -50.62 -25.71 27.95
C GLY A 158 -50.53 -24.24 27.59
N GLU A 159 -51.04 -23.90 26.40
CA GLU A 159 -51.38 -22.52 26.07
C GLU A 159 -52.27 -21.96 27.18
N ASP A 160 -51.75 -20.97 27.91
CA ASP A 160 -52.45 -19.77 28.40
C ASP A 160 -51.44 -18.72 28.90
#